data_AF-A0A812WXT6-F1
#
_entry.id   AF-A0A812WXT6-F1
#
_cell.length_a   1.000
_cell.length_b   1.000
_cell.length_c   1.000
_cell.angle_alpha   90.00
_cell.angle_beta   90.00
_cell.angle_gamma   90.00
#
_symmetry.space_group_name_H-M   'P 1'
#
loop_
_entity.id
_entity.type
_entity.pdbx_description
1 polymer ?
#
loop_
_entity_poly.entity_id
_entity_poly.type
_entity_poly.pdbx_seq_one_letter_code
_entity_poly.pdbx_strand_id
1 'polypeptide(L)'
;MQSCSKHGSTRRVTLQRLDRDFQACLFDLCRILAAALRGSRDVSLELDQVWGVAQQQGDYSPVTANRNLKSRHGFSCIMDILLPPSLSCENHERPSKGSYGFHDGLHNLIWKGDRTTDKDDLVQPGIIQLELRVGQLYVFPDWVQTLTYPFEGSGERRWIAATHSRMKRPSAVDGAATKLASVKSSKSRKADESDGSQAVAVSVKVAELRSSGYVDFEAWLKDSRNVYVGRRGRIFIHNDGGKRIFHYPGSRWQNPYAVGASLSRQDACSKYRSALLDGTLKDPQDGAPLHTKLRELKGYRLGCWCKPLACHAEILAELANSS
;
A
#
# COMPACT_ATOMS: atom_id res chain seq x y z
N MET A 1 28.26 41.10 -13.01
CA MET A 1 27.80 40.67 -11.66
C MET A 1 26.29 40.48 -11.73
N GLN A 2 25.84 39.29 -12.12
CA GLN A 2 24.41 38.98 -12.15
C GLN A 2 23.93 38.76 -10.71
N SER A 3 22.78 39.36 -10.40
CA SER A 3 22.17 39.35 -9.07
C SER A 3 21.90 37.93 -8.62
N CYS A 4 22.52 37.55 -7.50
CA CYS A 4 22.21 36.34 -6.77
C CYS A 4 20.78 36.49 -6.23
N SER A 5 19.79 35.99 -6.98
CA SER A 5 18.42 35.80 -6.52
C SER A 5 18.47 35.07 -5.17
N LYS A 6 17.91 35.66 -4.11
CA LYS A 6 17.79 34.99 -2.80
C LYS A 6 16.91 33.75 -2.99
N HIS A 7 17.54 32.58 -3.12
CA HIS A 7 16.85 31.29 -3.16
C HIS A 7 16.09 31.13 -1.84
N GLY A 8 14.77 31.02 -1.93
CA GLY A 8 13.89 31.35 -0.82
C GLY A 8 12.83 30.28 -0.68
N SER A 9 12.64 29.78 0.55
CA SER A 9 11.60 28.84 0.95
C SER A 9 10.37 28.81 0.03
N THR A 10 9.88 27.60 -0.24
CA THR A 10 8.63 27.34 -0.98
C THR A 10 7.48 28.24 -0.55
N ARG A 11 6.66 28.67 -1.50
CA ARG A 11 5.55 29.59 -1.28
C ARG A 11 4.24 28.85 -1.05
N ARG A 12 3.58 29.12 0.08
CA ARG A 12 2.22 28.66 0.36
C ARG A 12 1.21 29.43 -0.49
N VAL A 13 0.28 28.71 -1.11
CA VAL A 13 -0.76 29.22 -1.97
C VAL A 13 -2.12 28.85 -1.36
N THR A 14 -2.96 29.85 -1.12
CA THR A 14 -4.33 29.61 -0.64
C THR A 14 -5.17 28.99 -1.76
N LEU A 15 -5.85 27.90 -1.45
CA LEU A 15 -6.82 27.30 -2.38
C LEU A 15 -8.20 27.89 -2.09
N GLN A 16 -8.85 28.47 -3.10
CA GLN A 16 -10.18 29.06 -2.96
C GLN A 16 -11.29 28.01 -2.88
N ARG A 17 -11.12 26.89 -3.58
CA ARG A 17 -12.07 25.79 -3.60
C ARG A 17 -11.30 24.48 -3.64
N LEU A 18 -11.68 23.55 -2.76
CA LEU A 18 -11.16 22.20 -2.80
C LEU A 18 -12.02 21.34 -3.73
N ASP A 19 -11.34 20.53 -4.52
CA ASP A 19 -11.98 19.52 -5.34
C ASP A 19 -12.64 18.44 -4.46
N ARG A 20 -13.87 18.04 -4.81
CA ARG A 20 -14.64 17.08 -4.00
C ARG A 20 -14.08 15.67 -4.10
N ASP A 21 -13.57 15.29 -5.27
CA ASP A 21 -13.03 13.95 -5.50
C ASP A 21 -11.69 13.80 -4.78
N PHE A 22 -10.87 14.85 -4.77
CA PHE A 22 -9.67 14.92 -3.93
C PHE A 22 -10.02 14.70 -2.46
N GLN A 23 -11.00 15.44 -1.92
CA GLN A 23 -11.39 15.31 -0.51
C GLN A 23 -11.92 13.92 -0.19
N ALA A 24 -12.73 13.33 -1.08
CA ALA A 24 -13.25 11.97 -0.90
C ALA A 24 -12.12 10.93 -0.89
N CYS A 25 -11.23 10.96 -1.89
CA CYS A 25 -10.07 10.06 -1.98
C CYS A 25 -9.18 10.16 -0.74
N LEU A 26 -8.93 11.38 -0.30
CA LEU A 26 -8.11 11.67 0.87
C LEU A 26 -8.72 11.11 2.15
N PHE A 27 -10.03 11.27 2.34
CA PHE A 27 -10.72 10.71 3.51
C PHE A 27 -10.70 9.19 3.48
N ASP A 28 -10.87 8.57 2.31
CA ASP A 28 -10.82 7.11 2.19
C ASP A 28 -9.42 6.56 2.47
N LEU A 29 -8.36 7.21 1.97
CA LEU A 29 -6.99 6.87 2.32
C LEU A 29 -6.70 7.05 3.81
N CYS A 30 -7.21 8.11 4.43
CA CYS A 30 -7.10 8.31 5.88
C CYS A 30 -7.79 7.18 6.66
N ARG A 31 -8.97 6.72 6.24
CA ARG A 31 -9.67 5.57 6.85
C ARG A 31 -8.90 4.27 6.68
N ILE A 32 -8.33 4.03 5.49
CA ILE A 32 -7.50 2.87 5.21
C ILE A 32 -6.26 2.86 6.12
N LEU A 33 -5.57 4.00 6.21
CA LEU A 33 -4.39 4.13 7.08
C LEU A 33 -4.75 4.02 8.55
N ALA A 34 -5.87 4.61 8.98
CA ALA A 34 -6.39 4.44 10.33
C ALA A 34 -6.64 2.97 10.67
N ALA A 35 -7.22 2.21 9.75
CA ALA A 35 -7.44 0.78 9.96
C ALA A 35 -6.13 0.00 10.07
N ALA A 36 -5.14 0.32 9.25
CA ALA A 36 -3.82 -0.30 9.32
C ALA A 36 -3.12 -0.01 10.66
N LEU A 37 -3.25 1.20 11.19
CA LEU A 37 -2.55 1.63 12.40
C LEU A 37 -3.31 1.34 13.71
N ARG A 38 -4.64 1.35 13.68
CA ARG A 38 -5.51 1.25 14.86
C ARG A 38 -6.43 0.03 14.86
N GLY A 39 -6.47 -0.72 13.77
CA GLY A 39 -7.39 -1.86 13.60
C GLY A 39 -8.84 -1.48 13.30
N SER A 40 -9.17 -0.19 13.08
CA SER A 40 -10.53 0.25 12.76
C SER A 40 -10.56 1.37 11.72
N ARG A 41 -11.54 1.30 10.79
CA ARG A 41 -11.89 2.36 9.85
C ARG A 41 -12.85 3.39 10.44
N ASP A 42 -13.37 3.14 11.65
CA ASP A 42 -14.26 4.05 12.37
C ASP A 42 -13.47 5.26 12.89
N VAL A 43 -13.12 6.11 11.94
CA VAL A 43 -12.52 7.40 12.15
C VAL A 43 -13.39 8.41 11.47
N SER A 44 -13.87 9.32 12.29
CA SER A 44 -14.58 10.46 11.78
C SER A 44 -13.50 11.50 11.44
N LEU A 45 -13.57 12.03 10.22
CA LEU A 45 -12.56 12.89 9.58
C LEU A 45 -13.15 14.25 9.23
N GLU A 46 -12.43 15.31 9.59
CA GLU A 46 -12.75 16.68 9.19
C GLU A 46 -11.49 17.31 8.60
N LEU A 47 -11.62 17.99 7.45
CA LEU A 47 -10.50 18.73 6.88
C LEU A 47 -10.17 19.93 7.78
N ASP A 48 -8.92 20.04 8.21
CA ASP A 48 -8.46 21.14 9.05
C ASP A 48 -7.89 22.27 8.20
N GLN A 49 -6.82 21.96 7.46
CA GLN A 49 -6.21 22.90 6.54
C GLN A 49 -5.89 22.24 5.21
N VAL A 50 -5.96 23.01 4.14
CA VAL A 50 -5.45 22.64 2.83
C VAL A 50 -4.83 23.86 2.18
N TRP A 51 -3.70 23.66 1.52
CA TRP A 51 -3.02 24.70 0.77
C TRP A 51 -2.26 24.10 -0.42
N GLY A 52 -2.10 24.90 -1.46
CA GLY A 52 -1.13 24.63 -2.50
C GLY A 52 0.25 25.06 -2.04
N VAL A 53 1.27 24.46 -2.60
CA VAL A 53 2.65 24.92 -2.48
C VAL A 53 3.21 25.09 -3.88
N ALA A 54 3.87 26.21 -4.12
CA ALA A 54 4.64 26.46 -5.33
C ALA A 54 6.12 26.54 -4.98
N GLN A 55 6.95 25.86 -5.77
CA GLN A 55 8.40 25.80 -5.62
C GLN A 55 9.03 26.22 -6.96
N GLN A 56 9.93 27.20 -6.89
CA GLN A 56 10.80 27.57 -8.01
C GLN A 56 12.13 26.80 -7.92
N GLN A 57 12.92 26.85 -8.99
CA GLN A 57 14.24 26.24 -9.02
C GLN A 57 15.09 26.73 -7.82
N GLY A 58 15.75 25.80 -7.12
CA GLY A 58 16.58 26.12 -5.95
C GLY A 58 15.84 26.35 -4.62
N ASP A 59 14.52 26.55 -4.63
CA ASP A 59 13.73 26.64 -3.40
C ASP A 59 13.65 25.28 -2.71
N TYR A 60 13.54 25.23 -1.39
CA TYR A 60 13.33 23.97 -0.65
C TYR A 60 12.33 24.17 0.50
N SER A 61 11.76 23.06 1.00
CA SER A 61 10.97 23.08 2.24
C SER A 61 11.77 22.35 3.33
N PRO A 62 12.18 23.02 4.43
CA PRO A 62 12.93 22.38 5.50
C PRO A 62 12.12 21.28 6.19
N VAL A 63 12.81 20.43 6.96
CA VAL A 63 12.19 19.38 7.78
C VAL A 63 11.13 20.00 8.69
N THR A 64 9.87 19.63 8.49
CA THR A 64 8.75 20.12 9.28
C THR A 64 7.67 19.06 9.46
N ALA A 65 6.91 19.11 10.55
CA ALA A 65 5.70 18.31 10.73
C ALA A 65 4.48 19.23 10.63
N ASN A 66 3.55 18.89 9.73
CA ASN A 66 2.32 19.65 9.56
C ASN A 66 1.30 19.22 10.62
N ARG A 67 1.32 19.92 11.76
CA ARG A 67 0.42 19.65 12.88
C ARG A 67 -1.01 20.08 12.55
N ASN A 68 -1.97 19.30 13.03
CA ASN A 68 -3.37 19.67 13.01
C ASN A 68 -3.67 20.73 14.08
N LEU A 69 -4.49 21.74 13.75
CA LEU A 69 -4.90 22.78 14.70
C LEU A 69 -6.15 22.39 15.49
N LYS A 70 -7.03 21.57 14.90
CA LYS A 70 -8.31 21.16 15.49
C LYS A 70 -8.20 19.90 16.36
N SER A 71 -7.09 19.16 16.29
CA SER A 71 -6.89 17.91 17.04
C SER A 71 -5.41 17.64 17.34
N ARG A 72 -5.14 16.91 18.42
CA ARG A 72 -3.78 16.50 18.81
C ARG A 72 -3.19 15.42 17.90
N HIS A 73 -4.04 14.76 17.12
CA HIS A 73 -3.66 13.67 16.23
C HIS A 73 -4.43 13.78 14.94
N GLY A 74 -3.79 13.43 13.84
CA GLY A 74 -4.40 13.52 12.54
C GLY A 74 -3.59 12.84 11.45
N PHE A 75 -3.97 13.17 10.23
CA PHE A 75 -3.26 12.74 9.03
C PHE A 75 -2.86 13.97 8.23
N SER A 76 -1.71 13.87 7.59
CA SER A 76 -1.23 14.84 6.61
C SER A 76 -1.15 14.16 5.24
N CYS A 77 -1.21 14.97 4.19
CA CYS A 77 -1.01 14.47 2.84
C CYS A 77 -0.12 15.39 2.00
N ILE A 78 0.46 14.81 0.96
CA ILE A 78 1.16 15.50 -0.13
C ILE A 78 0.72 14.88 -1.45
N MET A 79 0.47 15.72 -2.46
CA MET A 79 0.22 15.29 -3.83
C MET A 79 0.77 16.30 -4.82
N ASP A 80 1.77 15.89 -5.61
CA ASP A 80 2.26 16.69 -6.73
C ASP A 80 1.15 16.85 -7.78
N ILE A 81 0.91 18.09 -8.22
CA ILE A 81 -0.07 18.42 -9.26
C ILE A 81 0.60 18.99 -10.51
N LEU A 82 1.85 19.45 -10.39
CA LEU A 82 2.66 19.92 -11.50
C LEU A 82 4.12 19.63 -11.17
N LEU A 83 4.78 18.90 -12.06
CA LEU A 83 6.23 18.68 -12.02
C LEU A 83 6.87 19.38 -13.23
N PRO A 84 8.01 20.07 -13.07
CA PRO A 84 8.77 20.59 -14.19
C PRO A 84 9.32 19.45 -15.06
N PRO A 85 9.66 19.70 -16.34
CA PRO A 85 10.17 18.66 -17.24
C PRO A 85 11.38 17.89 -16.71
N SER A 86 12.27 18.54 -15.96
CA SER A 86 13.44 17.89 -15.33
C SER A 86 13.06 16.79 -14.33
N LEU A 87 11.89 16.89 -13.70
CA LEU A 87 11.39 15.92 -12.72
C LEU A 87 10.35 14.96 -13.31
N SER A 88 10.16 14.95 -14.64
CA SER A 88 9.16 14.11 -15.30
C SER A 88 9.48 12.62 -15.16
N CYS A 89 8.45 11.75 -15.16
CA CYS A 89 8.63 10.30 -15.12
C CYS A 89 9.49 9.73 -16.25
N GLU A 90 9.64 10.46 -17.36
CA GLU A 90 10.38 10.08 -18.57
C GLU A 90 11.88 10.40 -18.46
N ASN A 91 12.27 11.37 -17.63
CA ASN A 91 13.67 11.78 -17.43
C ASN A 91 14.35 11.11 -16.22
N HIS A 92 13.72 10.08 -15.65
CA HIS A 92 14.23 9.40 -14.47
C HIS A 92 15.31 8.34 -14.81
N GLU A 93 16.54 8.78 -15.10
CA GLU A 93 17.71 7.95 -14.78
C GLU A 93 17.90 7.94 -13.26
N ARG A 94 17.01 7.25 -12.54
CA ARG A 94 17.19 7.08 -11.09
C ARG A 94 18.38 6.15 -10.86
N PRO A 95 19.28 6.48 -9.92
CA PRO A 95 20.25 5.52 -9.43
C PRO A 95 19.54 4.24 -8.96
N SER A 96 20.23 3.11 -9.03
CA SER A 96 19.79 1.86 -8.41
C SER A 96 19.28 2.11 -6.99
N LYS A 97 18.12 1.53 -6.62
CA LYS A 97 17.56 1.61 -5.26
C LYS A 97 18.66 1.41 -4.20
N GLY A 98 18.99 2.45 -3.44
CA GLY A 98 20.01 2.43 -2.40
C GLY A 98 21.22 3.34 -2.61
N SER A 99 21.34 4.03 -3.75
CA SER A 99 22.35 5.09 -3.91
C SER A 99 21.91 6.34 -3.15
N TYR A 100 22.41 6.52 -1.94
CA TYR A 100 22.28 7.77 -1.19
C TYR A 100 22.96 8.91 -1.97
N GLY A 101 22.26 10.03 -2.20
CA GLY A 101 22.83 11.24 -2.82
C GLY A 101 22.00 11.87 -3.93
N PHE A 102 21.09 11.14 -4.59
CA PHE A 102 20.20 11.75 -5.58
C PHE A 102 18.94 12.27 -4.89
N HIS A 103 18.84 13.59 -4.78
CA HIS A 103 17.79 14.27 -4.03
C HIS A 103 17.03 15.31 -4.85
N ASP A 104 17.24 15.38 -6.17
CA ASP A 104 16.65 16.40 -7.03
C ASP A 104 15.12 16.39 -6.97
N GLY A 105 14.54 17.44 -6.37
CA GLY A 105 13.10 17.61 -6.18
C GLY A 105 12.41 16.59 -5.27
N LEU A 106 13.10 15.68 -4.59
CA LEU A 106 12.42 14.62 -3.82
C LEU A 106 11.68 15.16 -2.58
N HIS A 107 10.53 14.55 -2.28
CA HIS A 107 9.91 14.64 -0.95
C HIS A 107 10.38 13.44 -0.10
N ASN A 108 10.86 13.71 1.11
CA ASN A 108 11.15 12.70 2.12
C ASN A 108 10.08 12.75 3.22
N LEU A 109 9.60 11.57 3.62
CA LEU A 109 8.90 11.34 4.88
C LEU A 109 9.90 10.82 5.91
N ILE A 110 9.95 11.41 7.10
CA ILE A 110 10.96 11.16 8.13
C ILE A 110 10.25 10.91 9.46
N TRP A 111 10.59 9.81 10.14
CA TRP A 111 10.03 9.47 11.46
C TRP A 111 11.06 9.02 12.50
N LYS A 112 12.29 8.70 12.07
CA LYS A 112 13.45 8.55 12.96
C LYS A 112 14.73 8.90 12.23
N GLY A 113 15.80 9.14 12.98
CA GLY A 113 17.15 9.20 12.42
C GLY A 113 17.63 7.80 12.05
N ASP A 114 18.34 7.70 10.94
CA ASP A 114 18.98 6.47 10.49
C ASP A 114 20.49 6.55 10.74
N ARG A 115 21.07 5.44 11.20
CA ARG A 115 22.52 5.28 11.31
C ARG A 115 23.04 4.55 10.08
N THR A 116 24.33 4.72 9.79
CA THR A 116 24.99 3.99 8.70
C THR A 116 24.93 2.47 8.89
N THR A 117 24.89 1.98 10.14
CA THR A 117 24.80 0.55 10.48
C THR A 117 23.38 0.01 10.49
N ASP A 118 22.33 0.85 10.47
CA ASP A 118 20.93 0.42 10.63
C ASP A 118 20.54 -0.66 9.60
N LYS A 119 21.11 -0.59 8.39
CA LYS A 119 20.87 -1.59 7.35
C LYS A 119 21.44 -2.96 7.71
N ASP A 120 22.63 -2.99 8.29
CA ASP A 120 23.30 -4.22 8.73
C ASP A 120 22.63 -4.76 10.00
N ASP A 121 22.14 -3.86 10.85
CA ASP A 121 21.41 -4.16 12.09
C ASP A 121 19.92 -4.49 11.85
N LEU A 122 19.48 -4.58 10.58
CA LEU A 122 18.09 -4.85 10.16
C LEU A 122 17.04 -3.87 10.74
N VAL A 123 17.48 -2.67 11.10
CA VAL A 123 16.61 -1.60 11.57
C VAL A 123 15.88 -1.02 10.36
N GLN A 124 14.55 -0.91 10.47
CA GLN A 124 13.74 -0.30 9.42
C GLN A 124 14.21 1.14 9.16
N PRO A 125 14.38 1.58 7.90
CA PRO A 125 14.70 2.96 7.59
C PRO A 125 13.67 3.90 8.18
N GLY A 126 14.11 5.04 8.69
CA GLY A 126 13.32 6.14 9.22
C GLY A 126 12.93 7.16 8.18
N ILE A 127 13.38 6.96 6.93
CA ILE A 127 13.18 7.86 5.81
C ILE A 127 12.57 7.09 4.63
N ILE A 128 11.48 7.59 4.07
CA ILE A 128 10.95 7.17 2.77
C ILE A 128 11.03 8.34 1.79
N GLN A 129 11.56 8.08 0.60
CA GLN A 129 11.50 9.01 -0.53
C GLN A 129 10.22 8.75 -1.33
N LEU A 130 9.43 9.79 -1.56
CA LEU A 130 8.22 9.71 -2.37
C LEU A 130 8.56 9.68 -3.85
N GLU A 131 7.71 9.03 -4.65
CA GLU A 131 7.85 9.01 -6.10
C GLU A 131 7.35 10.34 -6.68
N LEU A 132 8.19 10.97 -7.52
CA LEU A 132 7.79 12.14 -8.29
C LEU A 132 6.80 11.71 -9.38
N ARG A 133 5.52 11.92 -9.10
CA ARG A 133 4.43 11.58 -10.01
C ARG A 133 3.25 12.51 -9.76
N VAL A 134 2.83 13.22 -10.82
CA VAL A 134 1.62 14.03 -10.79
C VAL A 134 0.40 13.16 -10.50
N GLY A 135 -0.44 13.61 -9.57
CA GLY A 135 -1.68 12.92 -9.17
C GLY A 135 -1.49 11.79 -8.15
N GLN A 136 -0.25 11.50 -7.71
CA GLN A 136 0.00 10.50 -6.68
C GLN A 136 -0.23 11.09 -5.29
N LEU A 137 -1.33 10.69 -4.63
CA LEU A 137 -1.68 11.14 -3.29
C LEU A 137 -1.03 10.27 -2.21
N TYR A 138 -0.20 10.88 -1.36
CA TYR A 138 0.40 10.26 -0.18
C TYR A 138 -0.30 10.73 1.08
N VAL A 139 -0.68 9.80 1.97
CA VAL A 139 -1.27 10.09 3.28
C VAL A 139 -0.44 9.43 4.37
N PHE A 140 -0.15 10.17 5.42
CA PHE A 140 0.69 9.73 6.53
C PHE A 140 0.23 10.36 7.86
N PRO A 141 0.61 9.80 9.01
CA PRO A 141 0.30 10.42 10.30
C PRO A 141 0.92 11.83 10.41
N ASP A 142 0.21 12.75 11.04
CA ASP A 142 0.62 14.16 11.17
C ASP A 142 1.94 14.40 11.93
N TRP A 143 2.40 13.41 12.70
CA TRP A 143 3.67 13.46 13.41
C TRP A 143 4.87 13.13 12.53
N VAL A 144 4.66 12.54 11.35
CA VAL A 144 5.72 12.28 10.36
C VAL A 144 6.19 13.61 9.78
N GLN A 145 7.51 13.80 9.77
CA GLN A 145 8.14 15.00 9.25
C GLN A 145 8.32 14.89 7.74
N THR A 146 8.23 16.02 7.04
CA THR A 146 8.42 16.15 5.60
C THR A 146 9.60 17.06 5.30
N LEU A 147 10.42 16.69 4.33
CA LEU A 147 11.48 17.50 3.75
C LEU A 147 11.33 17.50 2.23
N THR A 148 11.36 18.67 1.60
CA THR A 148 11.33 18.79 0.15
C THR A 148 12.63 19.40 -0.32
N TYR A 149 13.39 18.64 -1.12
CA TYR A 149 14.64 19.10 -1.68
C TYR A 149 14.43 20.12 -2.80
N PRO A 150 15.44 20.99 -3.06
CA PRO A 150 15.44 21.81 -4.26
C PRO A 150 15.48 20.96 -5.52
N PHE A 151 15.06 21.56 -6.63
CA PHE A 151 15.17 20.92 -7.94
C PHE A 151 16.00 21.78 -8.90
N GLU A 152 16.58 21.12 -9.90
CA GLU A 152 17.26 21.75 -11.04
C GLU A 152 16.39 21.79 -12.30
N GLY A 153 16.63 22.79 -13.15
CA GLY A 153 15.93 22.97 -14.42
C GLY A 153 14.84 24.04 -14.39
N SER A 154 14.37 24.41 -15.57
CA SER A 154 13.36 25.46 -15.74
C SER A 154 11.95 24.96 -15.46
N GLY A 155 11.13 25.83 -14.89
CA GLY A 155 9.71 25.58 -14.67
C GLY A 155 9.33 25.76 -13.21
N GLU A 156 8.05 25.56 -12.92
CA GLU A 156 7.52 25.62 -11.57
C GLU A 156 7.00 24.23 -11.17
N ARG A 157 7.23 23.87 -9.91
CA ARG A 157 6.61 22.70 -9.29
C ARG A 157 5.46 23.13 -8.39
N ARG A 158 4.37 22.38 -8.40
CA ARG A 158 3.26 22.59 -7.46
C ARG A 158 2.76 21.28 -6.86
N TRP A 159 2.40 21.33 -5.58
CA TRP A 159 1.72 20.25 -4.89
C TRP A 159 0.62 20.78 -3.96
N ILE A 160 -0.29 19.88 -3.58
CA ILE A 160 -1.27 20.12 -2.53
C ILE A 160 -0.75 19.49 -1.24
N ALA A 161 -0.79 20.26 -0.16
CA ALA A 161 -0.59 19.78 1.20
C ALA A 161 -1.89 19.99 1.99
N ALA A 162 -2.31 18.98 2.74
CA ALA A 162 -3.49 19.07 3.57
C ALA A 162 -3.31 18.35 4.91
N THR A 163 -3.99 18.85 5.93
CA THR A 163 -4.07 18.26 7.26
C THR A 163 -5.53 17.90 7.59
N HIS A 164 -5.70 16.74 8.20
CA HIS A 164 -7.00 16.16 8.55
C HIS A 164 -7.09 15.96 10.04
N SER A 165 -8.17 16.45 10.62
CA SER A 165 -8.47 16.33 12.03
C SER A 165 -9.12 14.98 12.31
N ARG A 166 -8.73 14.36 13.43
CA ARG A 166 -9.39 13.19 14.02
C ARG A 166 -10.43 13.63 15.03
N MET A 167 -11.62 13.02 14.93
CA MET A 167 -12.85 13.31 15.66
C MET A 167 -13.01 12.75 17.09
N LYS A 168 -14.10 13.24 17.74
CA LYS A 168 -14.60 13.07 19.12
C LYS A 168 -14.53 11.64 19.68
N ARG A 169 -14.32 11.53 21.01
CA ARG A 169 -14.44 10.28 21.79
C ARG A 169 -15.82 9.64 21.55
N PRO A 170 -15.97 8.31 21.69
CA PRO A 170 -17.29 7.72 21.89
C PRO A 170 -17.93 8.45 23.09
N SER A 171 -19.16 8.92 22.95
CA SER A 171 -19.96 9.30 24.11
C SER A 171 -20.03 8.08 25.03
N ALA A 172 -19.82 8.28 26.32
CA ALA A 172 -20.19 7.29 27.31
C ALA A 172 -21.65 6.89 27.03
N VAL A 173 -21.89 5.62 26.69
CA VAL A 173 -23.24 5.08 26.77
C VAL A 173 -23.50 4.93 28.26
N ASP A 174 -24.63 5.50 28.72
CA ASP A 174 -25.11 5.33 30.08
C ASP A 174 -24.99 3.88 30.51
N GLY A 175 -24.36 3.71 31.67
CA GLY A 175 -23.93 2.43 32.17
C GLY A 175 -25.09 1.52 32.55
N ALA A 176 -24.89 0.24 32.32
CA ALA A 176 -25.33 -0.78 33.25
C ALA A 176 -24.13 -1.69 33.52
N ALA A 177 -23.53 -1.50 34.69
CA ALA A 177 -22.47 -2.35 35.19
C ALA A 177 -23.04 -3.71 35.60
N THR A 178 -22.45 -4.80 35.10
CA THR A 178 -22.55 -6.10 35.81
C THR A 178 -21.19 -6.78 35.87
N LYS A 179 -20.66 -6.72 37.09
CA LYS A 179 -19.62 -7.49 37.78
C LYS A 179 -18.64 -8.36 36.98
N LEU A 180 -17.37 -8.00 37.20
CA LEU A 180 -16.19 -8.83 37.11
C LEU A 180 -16.33 -10.08 38.02
N ALA A 181 -16.24 -11.28 37.44
CA ALA A 181 -15.93 -12.51 38.15
C ALA A 181 -14.70 -13.16 37.50
N SER A 182 -13.65 -13.37 38.29
CA SER A 182 -12.44 -14.03 37.85
C SER A 182 -12.63 -15.54 37.78
N VAL A 183 -12.27 -16.19 36.68
CA VAL A 183 -11.76 -17.59 36.70
C VAL A 183 -10.76 -17.81 35.56
N LYS A 184 -9.51 -18.06 35.99
CA LYS A 184 -8.43 -18.94 35.51
C LYS A 184 -8.14 -19.12 34.00
N SER A 185 -6.87 -18.85 33.70
CA SER A 185 -6.04 -19.51 32.69
C SER A 185 -6.42 -20.98 32.49
N SER A 186 -6.78 -21.33 31.26
CA SER A 186 -6.72 -22.69 30.76
C SER A 186 -6.04 -22.71 29.38
N LYS A 187 -5.07 -23.61 29.30
CA LYS A 187 -4.33 -24.03 28.11
C LYS A 187 -5.28 -24.64 27.08
N SER A 188 -4.91 -24.41 25.82
CA SER A 188 -5.02 -25.30 24.65
C SER A 188 -6.25 -25.23 23.73
N ARG A 189 -5.90 -24.96 22.45
CA ARG A 189 -6.42 -25.49 21.16
C ARG A 189 -7.84 -25.03 20.76
N LYS A 190 -8.06 -24.60 19.51
CA LYS A 190 -7.83 -25.38 18.29
C LYS A 190 -7.31 -24.56 17.11
N ALA A 191 -6.43 -25.21 16.33
CA ALA A 191 -6.24 -24.91 14.93
C ALA A 191 -7.61 -24.96 14.24
N ASP A 192 -7.87 -23.99 13.38
CA ASP A 192 -9.04 -23.96 12.52
C ASP A 192 -8.98 -25.19 11.60
N GLU A 193 -9.68 -26.26 11.99
CA GLU A 193 -10.06 -27.34 11.07
C GLU A 193 -11.10 -26.74 10.12
N SER A 194 -10.61 -26.01 9.13
CA SER A 194 -11.42 -25.67 7.96
C SER A 194 -11.91 -26.99 7.37
N ASP A 195 -13.22 -27.12 7.20
CA ASP A 195 -13.82 -28.16 6.39
C ASP A 195 -13.01 -28.32 5.10
N GLY A 196 -12.29 -29.45 4.97
CA GLY A 196 -11.37 -29.71 3.86
C GLY A 196 -12.06 -29.82 2.50
N SER A 197 -13.38 -29.61 2.48
CA SER A 197 -14.23 -29.59 1.30
C SER A 197 -14.22 -28.26 0.54
N GLN A 198 -13.75 -27.14 1.12
CA GLN A 198 -13.86 -25.81 0.50
C GLN A 198 -12.51 -25.25 0.01
N ALA A 199 -12.54 -24.62 -1.16
CA ALA A 199 -11.47 -23.77 -1.64
C ALA A 199 -11.38 -22.50 -0.79
N VAL A 200 -10.17 -22.10 -0.41
CA VAL A 200 -9.96 -20.89 0.41
C VAL A 200 -8.88 -20.01 -0.21
N ALA A 201 -9.19 -18.73 -0.43
CA ALA A 201 -8.22 -17.76 -0.92
C ALA A 201 -7.29 -17.29 0.21
N VAL A 202 -5.98 -17.44 0.02
CA VAL A 202 -4.97 -17.10 1.03
C VAL A 202 -3.91 -16.12 0.49
N SER A 203 -3.32 -15.35 1.41
CA SER A 203 -2.17 -14.50 1.12
C SER A 203 -0.90 -15.33 1.12
N VAL A 204 -0.07 -15.17 0.09
CA VAL A 204 1.28 -15.78 0.04
C VAL A 204 2.40 -14.81 0.45
N LYS A 205 2.04 -13.66 1.04
CA LYS A 205 3.02 -12.75 1.64
C LYS A 205 3.71 -13.45 2.80
N VAL A 206 5.04 -13.36 2.87
CA VAL A 206 5.87 -14.09 3.84
C VAL A 206 5.40 -13.90 5.29
N ALA A 207 4.95 -12.69 5.67
CA ALA A 207 4.41 -12.44 7.01
C ALA A 207 3.18 -13.32 7.33
N GLU A 208 2.26 -13.49 6.38
CA GLU A 208 1.05 -14.31 6.52
C GLU A 208 1.37 -15.81 6.49
N LEU A 209 2.33 -16.20 5.65
CA LEU A 209 2.80 -17.58 5.56
C LEU A 209 3.42 -18.06 6.88
N ARG A 210 4.23 -17.21 7.53
CA ARG A 210 4.85 -17.50 8.82
C ARG A 210 3.83 -17.67 9.93
N SER A 211 2.80 -16.82 9.96
CA SER A 211 1.66 -16.98 10.87
C SER A 211 0.92 -18.30 10.65
N SER A 212 0.98 -18.85 9.44
CA SER A 212 0.34 -20.12 9.05
C SER A 212 1.28 -21.34 9.16
N GLY A 213 2.48 -21.18 9.75
CA GLY A 213 3.44 -22.26 9.97
C GLY A 213 4.43 -22.52 8.83
N TYR A 214 4.47 -21.68 7.78
CA TYR A 214 5.42 -21.81 6.68
C TYR A 214 6.55 -20.80 6.81
N VAL A 215 7.80 -21.25 6.66
CA VAL A 215 8.98 -20.37 6.78
C VAL A 215 9.04 -19.32 5.65
N ASP A 216 8.63 -19.70 4.44
CA ASP A 216 8.60 -18.87 3.25
C ASP A 216 7.63 -19.44 2.18
N PHE A 217 7.61 -18.80 1.01
CA PHE A 217 6.76 -19.19 -0.11
C PHE A 217 7.20 -20.49 -0.81
N GLU A 218 8.49 -20.82 -0.82
CA GLU A 218 8.95 -22.09 -1.42
C GLU A 218 8.52 -23.28 -0.57
N ALA A 219 8.62 -23.18 0.76
CA ALA A 219 8.07 -24.16 1.68
C ALA A 219 6.54 -24.28 1.53
N TRP A 220 5.84 -23.17 1.33
CA TRP A 220 4.40 -23.17 1.08
C TRP A 220 4.02 -23.91 -0.22
N LEU A 221 4.79 -23.72 -1.30
CA LEU A 221 4.56 -24.42 -2.57
C LEU A 221 4.75 -25.94 -2.50
N LYS A 222 5.44 -26.47 -1.48
CA LYS A 222 5.68 -27.91 -1.32
C LYS A 222 4.49 -28.67 -0.70
N ASP A 223 3.56 -27.98 -0.05
CA ASP A 223 2.35 -28.62 0.49
C ASP A 223 1.35 -28.85 -0.67
N SER A 224 0.93 -30.09 -0.86
CA SER A 224 0.05 -30.50 -1.96
C SER A 224 -1.34 -29.86 -1.92
N ARG A 225 -1.79 -29.34 -0.77
CA ARG A 225 -3.06 -28.60 -0.64
C ARG A 225 -2.95 -27.13 -1.06
N ASN A 226 -1.77 -26.66 -1.42
CA ASN A 226 -1.52 -25.29 -1.82
C ASN A 226 -1.45 -25.15 -3.34
N VAL A 227 -2.21 -24.22 -3.89
CA VAL A 227 -2.18 -23.90 -5.31
C VAL A 227 -1.88 -22.42 -5.46
N TYR A 228 -0.73 -22.10 -6.04
CA TYR A 228 -0.45 -20.72 -6.44
C TYR A 228 -1.28 -20.38 -7.68
N VAL A 229 -2.06 -19.30 -7.60
CA VAL A 229 -2.93 -18.84 -8.69
C VAL A 229 -2.47 -17.52 -9.30
N GLY A 230 -1.30 -17.00 -8.90
CA GLY A 230 -0.78 -15.73 -9.38
C GLY A 230 0.09 -15.82 -10.65
N ARG A 231 0.66 -14.68 -11.03
CA ARG A 231 1.55 -14.54 -12.20
C ARG A 231 2.95 -15.05 -11.90
N ARG A 232 3.69 -15.40 -12.95
CA ARG A 232 5.12 -15.74 -12.85
C ARG A 232 5.89 -14.64 -12.13
N GLY A 233 6.92 -14.99 -11.37
CA GLY A 233 7.70 -13.99 -10.66
C GLY A 233 8.97 -14.52 -10.04
N ARG A 234 9.61 -13.65 -9.26
CA ARG A 234 10.79 -13.96 -8.47
C ARG A 234 10.72 -13.26 -7.13
N ILE A 235 11.17 -13.94 -6.09
CA ILE A 235 11.29 -13.40 -4.74
C ILE A 235 12.69 -13.68 -4.20
N PHE A 236 13.05 -13.00 -3.12
CA PHE A 236 14.23 -13.36 -2.35
C PHE A 236 13.85 -14.30 -1.22
N ILE A 237 14.60 -15.39 -1.08
CA ILE A 237 14.51 -16.32 0.05
C ILE A 237 15.77 -16.15 0.90
N HIS A 238 15.58 -16.09 2.20
CA HIS A 238 16.63 -15.92 3.20
C HIS A 238 16.76 -17.20 4.01
N ASN A 239 17.93 -17.84 3.93
CA ASN A 239 18.28 -19.02 4.72
C ASN A 239 19.51 -18.70 5.56
N ASP A 240 19.86 -19.58 6.50
CA ASP A 240 21.04 -19.43 7.38
C ASP A 240 22.37 -19.25 6.61
N GLY A 241 22.40 -19.64 5.33
CA GLY A 241 23.55 -19.47 4.41
C GLY A 241 23.49 -18.24 3.49
N GLY A 242 22.55 -17.32 3.68
CA GLY A 242 22.45 -16.07 2.90
C GLY A 242 21.16 -15.91 2.09
N LYS A 243 21.17 -14.94 1.16
CA LYS A 243 20.02 -14.52 0.35
C LYS A 243 20.14 -15.05 -1.08
N ARG A 244 19.11 -15.75 -1.57
CA ARG A 244 19.04 -16.21 -2.97
C ARG A 244 17.76 -15.76 -3.67
N ILE A 245 17.80 -15.67 -4.99
CA ILE A 245 16.62 -15.40 -5.81
C ILE A 245 15.92 -16.73 -6.12
N PHE A 246 14.64 -16.83 -5.76
CA PHE A 246 13.78 -17.95 -6.10
C PHE A 246 12.80 -17.52 -7.19
N HIS A 247 12.86 -18.20 -8.33
CA HIS A 247 11.94 -18.01 -9.46
C HIS A 247 10.81 -19.03 -9.36
N TYR A 248 9.59 -18.61 -9.69
CA TYR A 248 8.42 -19.49 -9.69
C TYR A 248 7.54 -19.23 -10.93
N PRO A 249 6.90 -20.28 -11.47
CA PRO A 249 6.07 -20.17 -12.66
C PRO A 249 4.76 -19.43 -12.35
N GLY A 250 4.12 -18.95 -13.41
CA GLY A 250 2.76 -18.43 -13.33
C GLY A 250 1.73 -19.56 -13.39
N SER A 251 0.56 -19.32 -12.82
CA SER A 251 -0.56 -20.26 -12.86
C SER A 251 -1.37 -20.12 -14.15
N ARG A 252 -1.98 -21.20 -14.63
CA ARG A 252 -3.04 -21.11 -15.66
C ARG A 252 -4.23 -20.27 -15.17
N TRP A 253 -4.44 -20.20 -13.86
CA TRP A 253 -5.49 -19.43 -13.21
C TRP A 253 -5.14 -17.96 -12.96
N GLN A 254 -3.99 -17.49 -13.45
CA GLN A 254 -3.57 -16.10 -13.25
C GLN A 254 -4.58 -15.12 -13.86
N ASN A 255 -4.80 -13.99 -13.18
CA ASN A 255 -5.51 -12.88 -13.79
C ASN A 255 -4.65 -12.26 -14.90
N PRO A 256 -5.09 -12.16 -16.18
CA PRO A 256 -4.33 -11.47 -17.22
C PRO A 256 -4.41 -9.95 -17.10
N TYR A 257 -5.47 -9.41 -16.50
CA TYR A 257 -5.70 -7.98 -16.35
C TYR A 257 -4.79 -7.39 -15.24
N ALA A 258 -3.79 -6.62 -15.65
CA ALA A 258 -2.83 -6.02 -14.72
C ALA A 258 -3.45 -4.80 -14.03
N VAL A 259 -3.31 -4.74 -12.70
CA VAL A 259 -3.70 -3.56 -11.93
C VAL A 259 -2.69 -2.45 -12.23
N GLY A 260 -3.18 -1.28 -12.60
CA GLY A 260 -2.35 -0.15 -13.01
C GLY A 260 -3.15 1.14 -13.11
N ALA A 261 -2.58 2.18 -13.70
CA ALA A 261 -3.18 3.51 -13.79
C ALA A 261 -4.56 3.52 -14.48
N SER A 262 -4.77 2.65 -15.47
CA SER A 262 -6.01 2.56 -16.25
C SER A 262 -6.98 1.47 -15.76
N LEU A 263 -6.58 0.66 -14.78
CA LEU A 263 -7.40 -0.46 -14.32
C LEU A 263 -7.25 -0.68 -12.82
N SER A 264 -8.30 -0.35 -12.08
CA SER A 264 -8.35 -0.55 -10.64
C SER A 264 -8.31 -2.05 -10.29
N ARG A 265 -8.02 -2.35 -9.03
CA ARG A 265 -8.03 -3.73 -8.53
C ARG A 265 -9.41 -4.37 -8.61
N GLN A 266 -10.46 -3.59 -8.31
CA GLN A 266 -11.84 -4.05 -8.43
C GLN A 266 -12.19 -4.30 -9.89
N ASP A 267 -11.86 -3.38 -10.81
CA ASP A 267 -12.14 -3.56 -12.24
C ASP A 267 -11.35 -4.73 -12.84
N ALA A 268 -10.10 -4.92 -12.42
CA ALA A 268 -9.31 -6.08 -12.84
C ALA A 268 -9.91 -7.40 -12.34
N CYS A 269 -10.47 -7.42 -11.12
CA CYS A 269 -11.21 -8.56 -10.59
C CYS A 269 -12.55 -8.78 -11.31
N SER A 270 -13.31 -7.71 -11.58
CA SER A 270 -14.57 -7.77 -12.31
C SER A 270 -14.38 -8.27 -13.73
N LYS A 271 -13.41 -7.69 -14.48
CA LYS A 271 -13.03 -8.17 -15.82
C LYS A 271 -12.58 -9.62 -15.80
N TYR A 272 -11.79 -10.01 -14.79
CA TYR A 272 -11.38 -11.40 -14.63
C TYR A 272 -12.57 -12.34 -14.42
N ARG A 273 -13.51 -11.98 -13.53
CA ARG A 273 -14.71 -12.79 -13.28
C ARG A 273 -15.55 -12.95 -14.54
N SER A 274 -15.80 -11.86 -15.26
CA SER A 274 -16.54 -11.88 -16.52
C SER A 274 -15.85 -12.77 -17.55
N ALA A 275 -14.57 -12.55 -17.81
CA ALA A 275 -13.78 -13.32 -18.79
C ALA A 275 -13.64 -14.81 -18.42
N LEU A 276 -13.68 -15.13 -17.13
CA LEU A 276 -13.67 -16.51 -16.67
C LEU A 276 -15.00 -17.19 -16.98
N LEU A 277 -16.12 -16.56 -16.60
CA LEU A 277 -17.47 -17.10 -16.74
C LEU A 277 -17.96 -17.15 -18.20
N ASP A 278 -17.59 -16.18 -19.03
CA ASP A 278 -17.95 -16.16 -20.46
C ASP A 278 -17.08 -17.09 -21.33
N GLY A 279 -16.05 -17.70 -20.74
CA GLY A 279 -15.15 -18.63 -21.41
C GLY A 279 -14.04 -17.99 -22.24
N THR A 280 -13.84 -16.67 -22.13
CA THR A 280 -12.70 -15.96 -22.73
C THR A 280 -11.37 -16.49 -22.19
N LEU A 281 -11.30 -16.80 -20.90
CA LEU A 281 -10.10 -17.40 -20.31
C LEU A 281 -10.08 -18.90 -20.59
N LYS A 282 -9.06 -19.34 -21.33
CA LYS A 282 -8.85 -20.73 -21.74
C LYS A 282 -7.64 -21.34 -21.04
N ASP A 283 -7.70 -22.64 -20.78
CA ASP A 283 -6.57 -23.39 -20.27
C ASP A 283 -5.48 -23.47 -21.35
N PRO A 284 -4.24 -23.03 -21.08
CA PRO A 284 -3.15 -23.11 -22.05
C PRO A 284 -2.80 -24.54 -22.50
N GLN A 285 -3.16 -25.57 -21.72
CA GLN A 285 -2.81 -26.95 -22.02
C GLN A 285 -3.69 -27.60 -23.09
N ASP A 286 -5.01 -27.33 -23.07
CA ASP A 286 -5.98 -27.97 -23.97
C ASP A 286 -6.97 -26.99 -24.64
N GLY A 287 -6.88 -25.69 -24.32
CA GLY A 287 -7.73 -24.65 -24.90
C GLY A 287 -9.17 -24.63 -24.38
N ALA A 288 -9.54 -25.50 -23.43
CA ALA A 288 -10.88 -25.52 -22.85
C ALA A 288 -11.14 -24.27 -21.98
N PRO A 289 -12.37 -23.74 -21.91
CA PRO A 289 -12.70 -22.63 -21.03
C PRO A 289 -12.39 -22.97 -19.56
N LEU A 290 -11.65 -22.10 -18.87
CA LEU A 290 -11.20 -22.34 -17.49
C LEU A 290 -12.35 -22.53 -16.50
N HIS A 291 -13.53 -21.93 -16.73
CA HIS A 291 -14.65 -22.12 -15.82
C HIS A 291 -15.15 -23.57 -15.75
N THR A 292 -14.94 -24.38 -16.79
CA THR A 292 -15.32 -25.80 -16.80
C THR A 292 -14.48 -26.65 -15.83
N LYS A 293 -13.34 -26.10 -15.38
CA LYS A 293 -12.33 -26.73 -14.54
C LYS A 293 -12.32 -26.24 -13.09
N LEU A 294 -13.27 -25.37 -12.71
CA LEU A 294 -13.28 -24.73 -11.38
C LEU A 294 -13.41 -25.72 -10.22
N ARG A 295 -14.12 -26.83 -10.42
CA ARG A 295 -14.27 -27.90 -9.42
C ARG A 295 -12.94 -28.49 -8.96
N GLU A 296 -11.90 -28.43 -9.80
CA GLU A 296 -10.55 -28.91 -9.47
C GLU A 296 -9.90 -28.11 -8.33
N LEU A 297 -10.36 -26.87 -8.08
CA LEU A 297 -9.82 -26.01 -7.04
C LEU A 297 -10.48 -26.23 -5.67
N LYS A 298 -11.56 -27.01 -5.62
CA LYS A 298 -12.32 -27.27 -4.40
C LYS A 298 -11.45 -28.02 -3.37
N GLY A 299 -11.47 -27.57 -2.12
CA GLY A 299 -10.63 -28.10 -1.03
C GLY A 299 -9.18 -27.60 -1.02
N TYR A 300 -8.76 -26.78 -1.99
CA TYR A 300 -7.39 -26.24 -2.05
C TYR A 300 -7.27 -24.82 -1.46
N ARG A 301 -6.07 -24.49 -0.99
CA ARG A 301 -5.70 -23.13 -0.57
C ARG A 301 -5.12 -22.38 -1.76
N LEU A 302 -5.87 -21.41 -2.26
CA LEU A 302 -5.55 -20.64 -3.46
C LEU A 302 -4.72 -19.41 -3.10
N GLY A 303 -3.42 -19.49 -3.34
CA GLY A 303 -2.45 -18.48 -2.94
C GLY A 303 -2.26 -17.34 -3.94
N CYS A 304 -2.36 -16.09 -3.49
CA CYS A 304 -2.05 -14.91 -4.30
C CYS A 304 -1.42 -13.77 -3.47
N TRP A 305 -0.58 -12.95 -4.12
CA TRP A 305 0.10 -11.81 -3.49
C TRP A 305 -0.83 -10.61 -3.23
N CYS A 306 -2.01 -10.57 -3.85
CA CYS A 306 -2.92 -9.42 -3.76
C CYS A 306 -3.69 -9.35 -2.43
N LYS A 307 -3.97 -10.51 -1.81
CA LYS A 307 -4.61 -10.58 -0.49
C LYS A 307 -3.81 -9.76 0.54
N PRO A 308 -4.48 -9.10 1.51
CA PRO A 308 -5.91 -9.15 1.80
C PRO A 308 -6.79 -8.18 0.97
N LEU A 309 -6.22 -7.44 0.01
CA LEU A 309 -7.02 -6.59 -0.87
C LEU A 309 -7.78 -7.46 -1.89
N ALA A 310 -8.76 -6.87 -2.58
CA ALA A 310 -9.57 -7.53 -3.61
C ALA A 310 -8.68 -8.37 -4.56
N CYS A 311 -8.99 -9.66 -4.63
CA CYS A 311 -8.09 -10.62 -5.24
C CYS A 311 -8.85 -11.61 -6.11
N HIS A 312 -8.28 -11.95 -7.27
CA HIS A 312 -8.87 -12.95 -8.15
C HIS A 312 -8.90 -14.36 -7.53
N ALA A 313 -8.05 -14.65 -6.55
CA ALA A 313 -8.10 -15.90 -5.80
C ALA A 313 -9.41 -16.05 -5.00
N GLU A 314 -10.01 -14.94 -4.55
CA GLU A 314 -11.31 -14.95 -3.88
C GLU A 314 -12.42 -15.35 -4.85
N ILE A 315 -12.39 -14.80 -6.07
CA ILE A 315 -13.32 -15.17 -7.14
C ILE A 315 -13.20 -16.66 -7.48
N LEU A 316 -11.98 -17.16 -7.64
CA LEU A 316 -11.74 -18.59 -7.91
C LEU A 316 -12.27 -19.48 -6.79
N ALA A 317 -12.01 -19.13 -5.53
CA ALA A 317 -12.49 -19.89 -4.39
C ALA A 317 -14.02 -19.89 -4.31
N GLU A 318 -14.64 -18.72 -4.46
CA GLU A 318 -16.10 -18.56 -4.47
C GLU A 318 -16.76 -19.41 -5.56
N LEU A 319 -16.26 -19.32 -6.79
CA LEU A 319 -16.82 -20.05 -7.92
C LEU A 319 -16.58 -21.56 -7.81
N ALA A 320 -15.40 -22.00 -7.36
CA ALA A 320 -15.10 -23.41 -7.14
C ALA A 320 -15.98 -24.04 -6.04
N ASN A 321 -16.31 -23.28 -5.00
CA ASN A 321 -17.18 -23.74 -3.93
C ASN A 321 -18.65 -23.78 -4.35
N SER A 322 -19.04 -22.95 -5.32
CA SER A 322 -20.41 -22.85 -5.85
C SER A 322 -20.66 -23.74 -7.07
N SER A 323 -19.62 -24.37 -7.62
CA SER A 323 -19.66 -25.22 -8.81
C SER A 323 -19.96 -26.69 -8.54
#